data_AF-U1ZTE4-F1
#
_entry.id   AF-U1ZTE4-F1
#
_cell.length_a   1.000
_cell.length_b   1.000
_cell.length_c   1.000
_cell.angle_alpha   90.00
_cell.angle_beta   90.00
_cell.angle_gamma   90.00
#
_symmetry.space_group_name_H-M   'P 1'
#
loop_
_entity.id
_entity.type
_entity.pdbx_description
1 polymer ?
#
loop_
_entity_poly.entity_id
_entity_poly.type
_entity_poly.pdbx_seq_one_letter_code
_entity_poly.pdbx_strand_id
1 'polypeptide(L)' 'MGALKKSADVDPLDFCVDYCETVNSNIEAFLKNKTHKMNFALERAAADFADFWERIGARGDLESALGQWQVRHNASV' A
#
# COMPACT_ATOMS: atom_id res chain seq x y z
N MET A 1 13.26 -15.56 8.48
CA MET A 1 12.01 -16.21 8.94
C MET A 1 10.97 -15.92 7.89
N GLY A 2 10.34 -16.95 7.32
CA GLY A 2 9.25 -16.78 6.35
C GLY A 2 7.91 -16.91 7.07
N ALA A 3 6.86 -16.31 6.51
CA ALA A 3 5.51 -16.40 7.07
C ALA A 3 5.11 -17.86 7.33
N LEU A 4 4.33 -18.06 8.39
CA LEU A 4 3.72 -19.34 8.74
C LEU A 4 3.02 -19.95 7.52
N LYS A 5 3.06 -21.27 7.40
CA LYS A 5 2.22 -21.98 6.43
C LYS A 5 0.82 -22.12 7.01
N LYS A 6 -0.20 -21.76 6.23
CA LYS A 6 -1.60 -21.96 6.63
C LYS A 6 -1.84 -23.46 6.88
N SER A 7 -2.20 -23.81 8.11
CA SER A 7 -2.62 -25.15 8.52
C SER A 7 -3.81 -25.06 9.48
N ALA A 8 -4.42 -26.21 9.81
CA ALA A 8 -5.53 -26.28 10.76
C ALA A 8 -5.11 -25.93 12.20
N ASP A 9 -3.82 -25.98 12.50
CA ASP A 9 -3.26 -25.83 13.85
C ASP A 9 -2.84 -24.39 14.17
N VAL A 10 -2.95 -23.47 13.21
CA VAL A 10 -2.59 -22.05 13.38
C VAL A 10 -3.87 -21.26 13.58
N ASP A 11 -3.90 -20.44 14.64
CA ASP A 11 -5.00 -19.51 14.85
C ASP A 11 -5.12 -18.54 13.65
N PRO A 12 -6.33 -18.33 13.10
CA PRO A 12 -6.50 -17.49 11.91
C PRO A 12 -6.01 -16.05 12.10
N LEU A 13 -6.15 -15.47 13.29
CA LEU A 13 -5.69 -14.11 13.56
C LEU A 13 -4.16 -14.08 13.62
N ASP A 14 -3.54 -15.04 14.29
CA ASP A 14 -2.08 -15.14 14.36
C ASP A 14 -1.45 -15.29 12.96
N PHE A 15 -2.07 -16.10 12.09
CA PHE A 15 -1.65 -16.23 10.70
C PHE A 15 -1.71 -14.90 9.94
N CYS A 16 -2.80 -14.13 10.11
CA CYS A 16 -2.96 -12.82 9.46
C CYS A 16 -1.93 -11.80 9.96
N VAL A 17 -1.67 -11.77 11.27
CA VAL A 17 -0.68 -10.87 11.87
C VAL A 17 0.72 -11.20 11.38
N ASP A 18 1.14 -12.46 11.45
CA ASP A 18 2.46 -12.93 10.98
C ASP A 18 2.66 -12.63 9.48
N TYR A 19 1.61 -12.78 8.66
CA TYR A 19 1.65 -12.41 7.26
C TYR A 19 1.89 -10.90 7.06
N CYS A 20 1.13 -10.05 7.74
CA CYS A 20 1.29 -8.60 7.68
C CYS A 20 2.68 -8.15 8.14
N GLU A 21 3.18 -8.70 9.25
CA GLU A 21 4.53 -8.41 9.77
C GLU A 21 5.62 -8.83 8.79
N THR A 22 5.49 -10.01 8.18
CA THR A 22 6.44 -10.51 7.18
C THR A 22 6.45 -9.61 5.94
N VAL A 23 5.29 -9.24 5.41
CA VAL A 23 5.18 -8.37 4.23
C VAL A 23 5.77 -6.99 4.53
N ASN A 24 5.44 -6.40 5.69
CA ASN A 24 5.99 -5.11 6.10
C ASN A 24 7.52 -5.15 6.24
N SER A 25 8.05 -6.17 6.93
CA SER A 25 9.50 -6.35 7.08
C SER A 25 10.21 -6.48 5.73
N ASN A 26 9.60 -7.16 4.76
CA ASN A 26 10.15 -7.30 3.42
C ASN A 26 10.15 -5.97 2.65
N ILE A 27 9.08 -5.18 2.76
CA ILE A 27 8.99 -3.84 2.16
C ILE A 27 10.06 -2.92 2.77
N GLU A 28 10.20 -2.91 4.09
CA GLU A 28 11.23 -2.14 4.79
C GLU A 28 12.65 -2.54 4.35
N ALA A 29 12.91 -3.85 4.30
CA ALA A 29 14.19 -4.38 3.83
C ALA A 29 14.49 -4.00 2.38
N PHE A 30 13.47 -3.97 1.51
CA PHE A 30 13.61 -3.53 0.12
C PHE A 30 13.88 -2.02 0.01
N LEU A 31 13.23 -1.20 0.83
CA LEU A 31 13.30 0.26 0.80
C LEU A 31 14.48 0.85 1.59
N LYS A 32 15.19 0.07 2.43
CA LYS A 32 16.21 0.59 3.36
C LYS A 32 17.29 1.46 2.73
N ASN A 33 17.71 1.12 1.51
CA ASN A 33 18.77 1.82 0.77
C ASN A 33 18.25 2.63 -0.43
N LYS A 34 16.94 2.88 -0.51
CA LYS A 34 16.32 3.66 -1.60
C LYS A 34 16.14 5.10 -1.17
N THR A 35 16.60 6.03 -2.02
CA THR A 35 16.50 7.48 -1.80
C THR A 35 15.17 8.06 -2.28
N HIS A 36 14.59 7.49 -3.33
CA HIS A 36 13.31 7.91 -3.90
C HIS A 36 12.16 7.04 -3.39
N LYS A 37 11.77 7.27 -2.15
CA LYS A 37 10.61 6.63 -1.50
C LYS A 37 9.70 7.67 -0.88
N MET A 38 8.44 7.30 -0.71
CA MET A 38 7.39 8.14 -0.16
C MET A 38 6.43 7.28 0.65
N ASN A 39 5.95 7.81 1.77
CA ASN A 39 4.82 7.23 2.50
C ASN A 39 3.53 7.65 1.77
N PHE A 40 2.62 6.70 1.59
CA PHE A 40 1.35 6.94 0.93
C PHE A 40 0.23 6.40 1.82
N ALA A 41 -0.56 7.29 2.39
CA ALA A 41 -1.69 6.95 3.27
C ALA A 41 -2.99 6.95 2.46
N LEU A 42 -3.67 5.80 2.42
CA LEU A 42 -4.89 5.62 1.63
C LEU A 42 -6.03 6.53 2.09
N GLU A 43 -6.07 6.88 3.37
CA GLU A 43 -7.04 7.80 3.98
C GLU A 43 -6.94 9.23 3.41
N ARG A 44 -5.80 9.57 2.82
CA ARG A 44 -5.52 10.84 2.15
C ARG A 44 -4.92 10.63 0.77
N ALA A 45 -5.32 9.54 0.10
CA ALA A 45 -4.76 9.13 -1.19
C ALA A 45 -4.76 10.24 -2.23
N ALA A 46 -5.80 11.08 -2.30
CA ALA A 46 -5.85 12.19 -3.24
C ALA A 46 -4.70 13.20 -3.03
N ALA A 47 -4.37 13.54 -1.78
CA ALA A 47 -3.28 14.46 -1.47
C ALA A 47 -1.92 13.81 -1.75
N ASP A 48 -1.69 12.62 -1.21
CA ASP A 48 -0.42 11.90 -1.38
C ASP A 48 -0.16 11.52 -2.84
N PHE A 49 -1.22 11.30 -3.64
CA PHE A 49 -1.10 11.03 -5.07
C PHE A 49 -0.67 12.26 -5.87
N ALA A 50 -1.13 13.46 -5.51
CA ALA A 50 -0.68 14.69 -6.16
C ALA A 50 0.83 14.90 -5.97
N ASP A 51 1.30 14.73 -4.73
CA ASP A 51 2.73 14.79 -4.38
C ASP A 51 3.54 13.70 -5.12
N PHE A 52 3.01 12.47 -5.19
CA PHE A 52 3.62 11.38 -5.94
C PHE A 52 3.73 11.71 -7.42
N TRP A 53 2.65 12.24 -8.03
CA TRP A 53 2.58 12.61 -9.44
C TRP A 53 3.68 13.60 -9.83
N GLU A 54 3.87 14.64 -9.02
CA GLU A 54 4.93 15.63 -9.21
C GLU A 54 6.33 15.00 -9.09
N ARG A 55 6.56 14.18 -8.05
CA ARG A 55 7.86 13.55 -7.78
C ARG A 55 8.35 12.65 -8.92
N ILE A 56 7.43 11.94 -9.59
CA ILE A 56 7.79 11.08 -10.72
C ILE A 56 7.79 11.82 -12.06
N GLY A 57 7.43 13.11 -12.08
CA GLY A 57 7.31 13.90 -13.30
C GLY A 57 6.23 13.38 -14.24
N ALA A 58 5.12 12.89 -13.69
CA ALA A 58 4.03 12.35 -14.48
C ALA A 58 3.40 13.42 -15.38
N ARG A 59 2.89 12.97 -16.53
CA ARG A 59 2.30 13.83 -17.57
C ARG A 59 0.90 13.34 -17.89
N GLY A 60 0.01 14.27 -18.22
CA GLY A 60 -1.39 13.99 -18.53
C GLY A 60 -2.33 14.86 -17.72
N ASP A 61 -3.56 14.37 -17.56
CA ASP A 61 -4.61 15.07 -16.82
C ASP A 61 -4.61 14.63 -15.34
N LEU A 62 -4.00 15.47 -14.50
CA LEU A 62 -3.94 15.26 -13.05
C LEU A 62 -5.33 15.31 -12.41
N GLU A 63 -6.23 16.17 -12.88
CA GLU A 63 -7.56 16.34 -12.30
C GLU A 63 -8.39 15.07 -12.50
N SER A 64 -8.40 14.53 -13.73
CA SER A 64 -9.05 13.25 -14.03
C SER A 64 -8.45 12.09 -13.22
N ALA A 65 -7.13 12.06 -13.03
CA ALA A 65 -6.47 11.03 -12.23
C ALA A 65 -6.85 11.12 -10.74
N LEU A 66 -6.89 12.34 -10.17
CA LEU A 66 -7.36 12.58 -8.81
C LEU A 66 -8.83 12.20 -8.64
N GLY A 67 -9.65 12.42 -9.66
CA GLY A 67 -11.06 12.03 -9.68
C GLY A 67 -11.29 10.53 -9.48
N GLN A 68 -10.35 9.67 -9.93
CA GLN A 68 -10.48 8.22 -9.75
C GLN A 68 -10.48 7.79 -8.27
N TRP A 69 -9.79 8.53 -7.40
CA TRP A 69 -9.77 8.25 -5.97
C TRP A 69 -11.12 8.49 -5.27
N GLN A 70 -12.05 9.19 -5.93
CA GLN A 70 -13.41 9.42 -5.42
C GLN A 70 -14.40 8.32 -5.86
N VAL A 71 -14.00 7.45 -6.80
CA VAL A 71 -14.85 6.36 -7.28
C VAL A 71 -14.77 5.20 -6.29
N ARG A 72 -15.90 4.88 -5.64
CA ARG A 72 -16.00 3.74 -4.74
C ARG A 72 -16.32 2.47 -5.53
N HIS A 73 -15.33 1.61 -5.71
CA HIS A 73 -15.53 0.26 -6.23
C HIS A 73 -15.86 -0.70 -5.08
N ASN A 74 -16.77 -1.66 -5.32
CA ASN A 74 -17.18 -2.68 -4.33
C ASN A 74 -17.76 -2.10 -3.03
N ALA A 75 -18.47 -0.97 -3.11
CA ALA A 75 -19.30 -0.52 -2.00
C ALA A 75 -20.45 -1.52 -1.81
N SER A 76 -20.31 -2.45 -0.87
CA SER A 76 -21.45 -3.24 -0.39
C SER A 76 -22.45 -2.29 0.27
N VAL A 77 -23.73 -2.46 -0.08
CA VAL A 77 -24.88 -1.72 0.46
C VAL A 77 -25.09 -2.04 1.93
#